data_AF-A0A956FVI5-F1
#
_entry.id   AF-A0A956FVI5-F1
#
_cell.length_a   1.000
_cell.length_b   1.000
_cell.length_c   1.000
_cell.angle_alpha   90.00
_cell.angle_beta   90.00
_cell.angle_gamma   90.00
#
_symmetry.space_group_name_H-M   'P 1'
#
loop_
_entity.id
_entity.type
_entity.pdbx_description
1 polymer ?
#
loop_
_entity_poly.entity_id
_entity_poly.type
_entity_poly.pdbx_seq_one_letter_code
_entity_poly.pdbx_strand_id
1 'polypeptide(L)'
;MPRLLLTALLTLPLACSGGKMSTDTDTASSSSTSSSSSGSSESASSTSTSTGGDGNARCNPSIGADTCGGDLMCCSDDPAAHQGKLPAFNGAVVDDVYGVSIFAENNNSLSHSGECVAADAIDPLLNGCPRPCNPRWEAADVAAICGEGRICCQSRELDPDDCILDPDTDRWRAATGADIFTNLTTWGSIHPTGQDPQGSSCAIFAGVADPGDPTYADCLRQLSVADQRGWCADSCPCVEDTCELLNDDAVPLCP
;
A
#
# COMPACT_ATOMS: atom_id res chain seq x y z
N MET A 1 25.52 46.79 13.70
CA MET A 1 24.35 46.75 14.61
C MET A 1 24.03 45.27 14.90
N PRO A 2 23.51 44.94 16.09
CA PRO A 2 24.17 44.04 17.05
C PRO A 2 23.89 42.54 16.88
N ARG A 3 24.85 41.74 17.35
CA ARG A 3 24.75 40.31 17.70
C ARG A 3 23.72 40.12 18.84
N LEU A 4 22.83 39.16 18.69
CA LEU A 4 22.02 38.63 19.78
C LEU A 4 22.41 37.17 20.02
N LEU A 5 23.08 36.95 21.16
CA LEU A 5 23.12 35.69 21.89
C LEU A 5 21.74 35.47 22.53
N LEU A 6 21.24 34.24 22.54
CA LEU A 6 20.38 33.73 23.63
C LEU A 6 20.41 32.18 23.59
N THR A 7 21.23 31.54 24.42
CA THR A 7 20.91 30.97 25.75
C THR A 7 20.15 29.66 25.67
N ALA A 8 20.89 28.57 25.89
CA ALA A 8 20.40 27.22 26.14
C ALA A 8 19.66 27.14 27.49
N LEU A 9 18.56 26.38 27.53
CA LEU A 9 18.01 25.83 28.77
C LEU A 9 18.04 24.31 28.70
N LEU A 10 18.86 23.74 29.57
CA LEU A 10 18.95 22.33 29.91
C LEU A 10 17.89 22.05 30.97
N THR A 11 17.00 21.09 30.75
CA THR A 11 16.14 20.53 31.80
C THR A 11 16.13 19.00 31.68
N LEU A 12 16.88 18.34 32.58
CA LEU A 12 16.63 16.94 32.96
C LEU A 12 15.44 16.91 33.93
N PRO A 13 14.66 15.82 33.93
CA PRO A 13 14.54 15.11 35.20
C PRO A 13 14.45 13.57 35.11
N LEU A 14 14.98 12.99 36.20
CA LEU A 14 14.49 11.87 36.98
C LEU A 14 14.52 10.44 36.40
N ALA A 15 15.50 9.70 36.91
CA ALA A 15 15.47 8.25 37.04
C ALA A 15 14.33 7.77 37.97
N CYS A 16 13.66 6.69 37.56
CA CYS A 16 12.92 5.80 38.44
C CYS A 16 13.52 4.39 38.33
N SER A 17 13.88 3.84 39.49
CA SER A 17 14.45 2.52 39.69
C SER A 17 13.42 1.65 40.42
N GLY A 18 13.33 0.36 40.03
CA GLY A 18 12.63 -0.70 40.73
C GLY A 18 11.78 -1.53 39.76
N GLY A 19 11.78 -2.86 39.76
CA GLY A 19 12.43 -3.85 40.60
C GLY A 19 11.85 -5.23 40.26
N LYS A 20 12.71 -6.25 40.28
CA LYS A 20 12.48 -7.64 40.68
C LYS A 20 11.27 -8.46 40.15
N MET A 21 11.64 -9.58 39.52
CA MET A 21 11.41 -10.95 40.01
C MET A 21 10.01 -11.57 39.81
N SER A 22 9.92 -12.57 38.93
CA SER A 22 9.58 -13.96 39.33
C SER A 22 9.60 -14.94 38.16
N THR A 23 9.94 -16.17 38.54
CA THR A 23 10.11 -17.42 37.81
C THR A 23 8.80 -18.15 37.52
N ASP A 24 8.95 -19.27 36.80
CA ASP A 24 8.09 -20.46 36.78
C ASP A 24 6.97 -20.48 35.73
N THR A 25 6.61 -21.59 35.08
CA THR A 25 7.15 -22.95 34.97
C THR A 25 6.37 -23.62 33.83
N ASP A 26 7.02 -24.57 33.17
CA ASP A 26 6.53 -25.64 32.30
C ASP A 26 5.03 -25.93 32.23
N THR A 27 4.54 -26.17 31.02
CA THR A 27 3.66 -27.32 30.76
C THR A 27 3.94 -27.88 29.37
N ALA A 28 4.86 -28.84 29.32
CA ALA A 28 4.85 -29.88 28.30
C ALA A 28 3.87 -30.98 28.75
N SER A 29 2.94 -31.36 27.88
CA SER A 29 2.34 -32.69 27.92
C SER A 29 2.03 -33.14 26.51
N SER A 30 2.71 -34.21 26.17
CA SER A 30 2.67 -34.92 24.91
C SER A 30 1.50 -35.90 24.84
N SER A 31 1.31 -36.42 23.63
CA SER A 31 0.86 -37.78 23.28
C SER A 31 -0.62 -38.00 22.95
N SER A 32 -0.89 -38.29 21.68
CA SER A 32 -1.34 -39.61 21.21
C SER A 32 -1.33 -39.64 19.67
N THR A 33 -0.39 -40.35 19.04
CA THR A 33 -0.48 -41.71 18.46
C THR A 33 -1.52 -41.93 17.33
N SER A 34 -0.98 -42.08 16.12
CA SER A 34 -1.30 -43.06 15.06
C SER A 34 -2.71 -43.11 14.47
N SER A 35 -2.80 -42.98 13.13
CA SER A 35 -3.10 -44.11 12.20
C SER A 35 -3.11 -43.63 10.74
N SER A 36 -2.42 -44.37 9.89
CA SER A 36 -2.39 -44.20 8.44
C SER A 36 -3.69 -44.66 7.79
N SER A 37 -4.20 -43.91 6.81
CA SER A 37 -5.05 -44.45 5.76
C SER A 37 -4.86 -43.66 4.47
N SER A 38 -4.42 -44.37 3.44
CA SER A 38 -4.30 -43.94 2.06
C SER A 38 -5.66 -43.50 1.51
N GLY A 39 -5.70 -42.32 0.89
CA GLY A 39 -6.84 -41.83 0.13
C GLY A 39 -6.36 -40.82 -0.87
N SER A 40 -6.22 -41.24 -2.12
CA SER A 40 -6.08 -40.32 -3.25
C SER A 40 -7.33 -39.45 -3.28
N SER A 41 -7.17 -38.15 -3.15
CA SER A 41 -8.25 -37.18 -3.31
C SER A 41 -7.69 -35.97 -4.03
N GLU A 42 -8.28 -35.73 -5.18
CA GLU A 42 -8.07 -34.62 -6.08
C GLU A 42 -8.07 -33.32 -5.27
N SER A 43 -6.96 -32.59 -5.30
CA SER A 43 -6.90 -31.22 -4.76
C SER A 43 -7.68 -30.32 -5.71
N ALA A 44 -9.01 -30.38 -5.60
CA ALA A 44 -9.87 -29.28 -5.98
C ALA A 44 -9.45 -28.10 -5.10
N SER A 45 -8.72 -27.16 -5.70
CA SER A 45 -8.52 -25.82 -5.17
C SER A 45 -9.90 -25.28 -4.84
N SER A 46 -10.21 -25.23 -3.55
CA SER A 46 -11.41 -24.60 -3.05
C SER A 46 -11.30 -23.11 -3.37
N THR A 47 -11.83 -22.74 -4.54
CA THR A 47 -12.36 -21.40 -4.79
C THR A 47 -13.35 -21.14 -3.67
N SER A 48 -12.92 -20.38 -2.68
CA SER A 48 -13.79 -19.74 -1.73
C SER A 48 -14.65 -18.74 -2.50
N THR A 49 -15.75 -19.23 -3.04
CA THR A 49 -16.88 -18.41 -3.47
C THR A 49 -17.49 -17.82 -2.19
N SER A 50 -16.94 -16.71 -1.74
CA SER A 50 -17.56 -15.85 -0.73
C SER A 50 -18.75 -15.16 -1.40
N THR A 51 -19.88 -15.86 -1.40
CA THR A 51 -21.19 -15.26 -1.68
C THR A 51 -21.59 -14.44 -0.46
N GLY A 52 -21.26 -13.15 -0.48
CA GLY A 52 -21.58 -12.19 0.58
C GLY A 52 -20.33 -11.66 1.27
N GLY A 53 -19.78 -10.57 0.74
CA GLY A 53 -18.71 -9.80 1.36
C GLY A 53 -18.83 -8.36 0.87
N ASP A 54 -18.68 -7.43 1.81
CA ASP A 54 -18.71 -5.99 1.60
C ASP A 54 -17.91 -5.58 0.35
N GLY A 55 -18.43 -4.61 -0.41
CA GLY A 55 -18.09 -4.32 -1.81
C GLY A 55 -16.67 -3.81 -2.10
N ASN A 56 -15.65 -4.55 -1.66
CA ASN A 56 -14.26 -4.33 -2.04
C ASN A 56 -13.48 -5.64 -1.83
N ALA A 57 -13.60 -6.61 -2.74
CA ALA A 57 -12.73 -7.79 -2.74
C ALA A 57 -11.38 -7.44 -3.40
N ARG A 58 -10.27 -7.98 -2.87
CA ARG A 58 -8.96 -7.86 -3.53
C ARG A 58 -9.00 -8.58 -4.88
N CYS A 59 -8.35 -7.99 -5.87
CA CYS A 59 -8.16 -8.62 -7.17
C CYS A 59 -6.78 -8.31 -7.74
N ASN A 60 -6.45 -8.96 -8.85
CA ASN A 60 -5.20 -8.74 -9.57
C ASN A 60 -5.55 -8.29 -11.00
N PRO A 61 -5.37 -6.99 -11.33
CA PRO A 61 -5.67 -6.47 -12.65
C PRO A 61 -4.92 -7.16 -13.80
N SER A 62 -3.74 -7.72 -13.55
CA SER A 62 -2.91 -8.42 -14.55
C SER A 62 -3.53 -9.73 -15.06
N ILE A 63 -4.53 -10.28 -14.36
CA ILE A 63 -5.22 -11.52 -14.76
C ILE A 63 -6.67 -11.28 -15.22
N GLY A 64 -7.13 -10.02 -15.27
CA GLY A 64 -8.40 -9.61 -15.86
C GLY A 64 -9.57 -9.41 -14.88
N ALA A 65 -10.66 -8.81 -15.37
CA ALA A 65 -11.85 -8.44 -14.57
C ALA A 65 -12.68 -9.63 -14.06
N ASP A 66 -12.50 -10.82 -14.63
CA ASP A 66 -13.26 -12.03 -14.30
C ASP A 66 -13.09 -12.47 -12.84
N THR A 67 -12.09 -11.94 -12.13
CA THR A 67 -11.86 -12.22 -10.70
C THR A 67 -12.89 -11.60 -9.78
N CYS A 68 -13.61 -10.56 -10.23
CA CYS A 68 -14.46 -9.75 -9.34
C CYS A 68 -15.92 -10.21 -9.26
N GLY A 69 -16.38 -10.99 -10.25
CA GLY A 69 -17.76 -11.47 -10.32
C GLY A 69 -18.81 -10.37 -10.48
N GLY A 70 -19.98 -10.74 -10.99
CA GLY A 70 -21.10 -9.79 -11.20
C GLY A 70 -20.72 -8.64 -12.15
N ASP A 71 -21.16 -7.43 -11.80
CA ASP A 71 -20.91 -6.19 -12.56
C ASP A 71 -19.68 -5.41 -12.03
N LEU A 72 -18.81 -6.08 -11.28
CA LEU A 72 -17.60 -5.49 -10.72
C LEU A 72 -16.42 -5.63 -11.69
N MET A 73 -15.55 -4.64 -11.70
CA MET A 73 -14.30 -4.63 -12.46
C MET A 73 -13.10 -4.59 -11.53
N CYS A 74 -12.01 -5.23 -11.95
CA CYS A 74 -10.76 -5.19 -11.20
C CYS A 74 -9.93 -3.96 -11.61
N CYS A 75 -9.79 -3.02 -10.69
CA CYS A 75 -9.11 -1.75 -10.91
C CYS A 75 -7.92 -1.58 -9.96
N SER A 76 -6.80 -1.12 -10.51
CA SER A 76 -5.66 -0.70 -9.71
C SER A 76 -5.96 0.61 -9.00
N ASP A 77 -5.77 0.63 -7.70
CA ASP A 77 -5.88 1.79 -6.79
C ASP A 77 -4.56 2.58 -6.67
N ASP A 78 -3.63 2.36 -7.59
CA ASP A 78 -2.27 2.91 -7.55
C ASP A 78 -2.17 4.16 -8.45
N PRO A 79 -1.88 5.34 -7.88
CA PRO A 79 -1.80 6.60 -8.60
C PRO A 79 -0.43 6.92 -9.21
N ALA A 80 0.56 6.01 -9.11
CA ALA A 80 1.93 6.27 -9.53
C ALA A 80 2.03 6.69 -11.00
N ALA A 81 2.93 7.63 -11.27
CA ALA A 81 3.14 8.19 -12.60
C ALA A 81 4.60 8.48 -12.86
N HIS A 82 5.01 8.45 -14.13
CA HIS A 82 6.40 8.63 -14.52
C HIS A 82 7.08 9.85 -13.86
N GLN A 83 8.28 9.65 -13.30
CA GLN A 83 9.11 10.66 -12.62
C GLN A 83 8.53 11.19 -11.31
N GLY A 84 7.69 10.42 -10.61
CA GLY A 84 7.02 10.83 -9.38
C GLY A 84 6.07 12.03 -9.56
N LYS A 85 5.61 12.25 -10.79
CA LYS A 85 4.67 13.32 -11.15
C LYS A 85 3.25 12.97 -10.75
N LEU A 86 2.33 13.91 -10.89
CA LEU A 86 0.90 13.60 -10.80
C LEU A 86 0.45 12.82 -12.04
N PRO A 87 -0.48 11.85 -11.93
CA PRO A 87 -0.93 11.08 -13.08
C PRO A 87 -1.78 11.92 -14.05
N ALA A 88 -1.43 11.84 -15.34
CA ALA A 88 -2.11 12.49 -16.44
C ALA A 88 -3.36 11.72 -16.90
N PHE A 89 -4.37 11.60 -16.04
CA PHE A 89 -5.61 10.87 -16.35
C PHE A 89 -6.48 11.53 -17.43
N ASN A 90 -7.31 10.73 -18.09
CA ASN A 90 -8.31 11.10 -19.08
C ASN A 90 -7.76 11.97 -20.22
N GLY A 91 -6.50 11.71 -20.62
CA GLY A 91 -5.84 12.45 -21.69
C GLY A 91 -5.33 13.83 -21.29
N ALA A 92 -5.12 14.07 -19.99
CA ALA A 92 -4.38 15.25 -19.53
C ALA A 92 -2.99 15.32 -20.20
N VAL A 93 -2.50 16.54 -20.39
CA VAL A 93 -1.21 16.76 -21.06
C VAL A 93 -0.08 16.31 -20.15
N VAL A 94 0.79 15.44 -20.67
CA VAL A 94 2.04 15.07 -20.01
C VAL A 94 3.01 16.25 -20.12
N ASP A 95 3.44 16.77 -18.98
CA ASP A 95 4.30 17.94 -18.87
C ASP A 95 5.22 17.86 -17.63
N ASP A 96 5.69 18.99 -17.11
CA ASP A 96 6.56 19.05 -15.93
C ASP A 96 5.83 18.72 -14.62
N VAL A 97 4.50 18.78 -14.60
CA VAL A 97 3.65 18.50 -13.43
C VAL A 97 3.00 17.12 -13.55
N TYR A 98 2.53 16.76 -14.75
CA TYR A 98 1.79 15.53 -15.00
C TYR A 98 2.60 14.50 -15.80
N GLY A 99 2.60 13.25 -15.34
CA GLY A 99 3.29 12.11 -15.94
C GLY A 99 2.31 11.05 -16.44
N VAL A 100 2.81 10.14 -17.28
CA VAL A 100 2.05 8.94 -17.70
C VAL A 100 1.82 8.05 -16.48
N SER A 101 0.58 7.66 -16.21
CA SER A 101 0.24 6.74 -15.12
C SER A 101 0.87 5.36 -15.35
N ILE A 102 1.38 4.74 -14.30
CA ILE A 102 2.14 3.47 -14.39
C ILE A 102 1.19 2.26 -14.32
N PHE A 103 0.17 2.33 -13.46
CA PHE A 103 -0.69 1.18 -13.15
C PHE A 103 -2.18 1.44 -13.36
N ALA A 104 -2.56 2.60 -13.92
CA ALA A 104 -3.95 2.99 -14.11
C ALA A 104 -4.29 3.14 -15.60
N GLU A 105 -5.58 3.34 -15.90
CA GLU A 105 -6.11 3.50 -17.26
C GLU A 105 -5.69 2.35 -18.21
N ASN A 106 -5.01 2.67 -19.31
CA ASN A 106 -4.53 1.69 -20.29
C ASN A 106 -3.44 0.77 -19.71
N ASN A 107 -2.81 1.18 -18.60
CA ASN A 107 -1.80 0.40 -17.91
C ASN A 107 -2.35 -0.39 -16.72
N ASN A 108 -3.68 -0.43 -16.54
CA ASN A 108 -4.33 -1.19 -15.46
C ASN A 108 -3.85 -2.66 -15.41
N SER A 109 -3.65 -3.31 -16.55
CA SER A 109 -3.17 -4.69 -16.63
C SER A 109 -1.71 -4.89 -16.21
N LEU A 110 -0.95 -3.83 -15.93
CA LEU A 110 0.38 -3.91 -15.35
C LEU A 110 0.34 -4.05 -13.82
N SER A 111 -0.79 -3.79 -13.18
CA SER A 111 -0.94 -3.93 -11.74
C SER A 111 -1.14 -5.38 -11.31
N HIS A 112 -0.48 -5.79 -10.22
CA HIS A 112 -0.74 -7.05 -9.53
C HIS A 112 -1.65 -6.93 -8.30
N SER A 113 -2.03 -5.71 -7.92
CA SER A 113 -2.89 -5.44 -6.76
C SER A 113 -3.97 -4.42 -7.12
N GLY A 114 -5.21 -4.74 -6.79
CA GLY A 114 -6.31 -3.84 -7.02
C GLY A 114 -7.56 -4.27 -6.27
N GLU A 115 -8.66 -3.64 -6.65
CA GLU A 115 -9.95 -3.81 -6.00
C GLU A 115 -11.06 -4.07 -7.00
N CYS A 116 -11.98 -4.93 -6.58
CA CYS A 116 -13.23 -5.14 -7.27
C CYS A 116 -14.20 -4.00 -6.98
N VAL A 117 -14.32 -3.09 -7.93
CA VAL A 117 -15.12 -1.88 -7.84
C VAL A 117 -16.27 -1.91 -8.83
N ALA A 118 -17.35 -1.21 -8.51
CA ALA A 118 -18.46 -1.09 -9.43
C ALA A 118 -18.08 -0.23 -10.64
N ALA A 119 -18.57 -0.59 -11.82
CA ALA A 119 -18.26 0.09 -13.09
C ALA A 119 -18.88 1.51 -13.20
N ASP A 120 -19.66 1.96 -12.22
CA ASP A 120 -20.36 3.24 -12.19
C ASP A 120 -19.71 4.26 -11.22
N ALA A 121 -18.38 4.16 -11.07
CA ALA A 121 -17.61 5.08 -10.24
C ALA A 121 -17.86 6.56 -10.59
N ILE A 122 -17.86 7.41 -9.57
CA ILE A 122 -18.04 8.87 -9.74
C ILE A 122 -16.77 9.46 -10.37
N ASP A 123 -16.92 10.12 -11.52
CA ASP A 123 -15.80 10.63 -12.35
C ASP A 123 -14.82 9.52 -12.75
N PRO A 124 -15.30 8.52 -13.53
CA PRO A 124 -14.48 7.37 -13.84
C PRO A 124 -13.36 7.77 -14.81
N LEU A 125 -12.27 7.02 -14.72
CA LEU A 125 -11.27 6.94 -15.77
C LEU A 125 -11.90 6.46 -17.08
N LEU A 126 -11.24 6.68 -18.21
CA LEU A 126 -11.73 6.24 -19.53
C LEU A 126 -12.00 4.73 -19.63
N ASN A 127 -11.36 3.93 -18.79
CA ASN A 127 -11.56 2.48 -18.71
C ASN A 127 -12.69 2.05 -17.75
N GLY A 128 -13.39 3.00 -17.12
CA GLY A 128 -14.49 2.77 -16.17
C GLY A 128 -14.05 2.65 -14.71
N CYS A 129 -12.75 2.53 -14.43
CA CYS A 129 -12.26 2.47 -13.06
C CYS A 129 -12.46 3.81 -12.33
N PRO A 130 -12.63 3.81 -10.99
CA PRO A 130 -12.51 5.03 -10.21
C PRO A 130 -11.12 5.63 -10.41
N ARG A 131 -11.00 6.92 -10.08
CA ARG A 131 -9.73 7.63 -10.19
C ARG A 131 -8.84 7.32 -8.98
N PRO A 132 -7.68 6.66 -9.16
CA PRO A 132 -6.78 6.39 -8.06
C PRO A 132 -6.09 7.67 -7.62
N CYS A 133 -5.76 7.75 -6.33
CA CYS A 133 -5.12 8.91 -5.72
C CYS A 133 -4.21 8.47 -4.57
N ASN A 134 -3.31 9.36 -4.14
CA ASN A 134 -2.44 9.12 -3.00
C ASN A 134 -2.93 9.96 -1.80
N PRO A 135 -3.32 9.34 -0.66
CA PRO A 135 -3.79 10.07 0.52
C PRO A 135 -2.68 10.87 1.21
N ARG A 136 -1.41 10.66 0.85
CA ARG A 136 -0.25 11.42 1.35
C ARG A 136 0.10 12.64 0.49
N TRP A 137 -0.60 12.86 -0.62
CA TRP A 137 -0.42 14.07 -1.42
C TRP A 137 -0.89 15.33 -0.68
N GLU A 138 -0.30 16.46 -1.07
CA GLU A 138 -0.76 17.76 -0.61
C GLU A 138 -2.19 18.04 -1.09
N ALA A 139 -2.94 18.84 -0.32
CA ALA A 139 -4.34 19.13 -0.62
C ALA A 139 -4.54 19.74 -2.03
N ALA A 140 -3.56 20.50 -2.53
CA ALA A 140 -3.60 21.07 -3.87
C ALA A 140 -3.51 19.99 -4.97
N ASP A 141 -2.68 18.97 -4.76
CA ASP A 141 -2.50 17.86 -5.70
C ASP A 141 -3.71 16.92 -5.67
N VAL A 142 -4.27 16.68 -4.48
CA VAL A 142 -5.55 15.97 -4.33
C VAL A 142 -6.65 16.73 -5.08
N ALA A 143 -6.75 18.05 -4.93
CA ALA A 143 -7.74 18.85 -5.66
C ALA A 143 -7.51 18.83 -7.17
N ALA A 144 -6.25 18.79 -7.63
CA ALA A 144 -5.91 18.69 -9.03
C ALA A 144 -6.31 17.34 -9.65
N ILE A 145 -6.13 16.24 -8.91
CA ILE A 145 -6.45 14.89 -9.38
C ILE A 145 -7.92 14.54 -9.15
N CYS A 146 -8.41 14.69 -7.93
CA CYS A 146 -9.78 14.30 -7.54
C CYS A 146 -10.83 15.37 -7.86
N GLY A 147 -10.43 16.62 -8.12
CA GLY A 147 -11.34 17.75 -8.25
C GLY A 147 -11.59 18.48 -6.94
N GLU A 148 -12.00 19.75 -7.03
CA GLU A 148 -12.26 20.59 -5.86
C GLU A 148 -13.33 19.99 -4.95
N GLY A 149 -13.08 20.02 -3.64
CA GLY A 149 -14.01 19.55 -2.62
C GLY A 149 -14.06 18.04 -2.43
N ARG A 150 -13.27 17.27 -3.17
CA ARG A 150 -13.09 15.83 -2.97
C ARG A 150 -11.86 15.54 -2.11
N ILE A 151 -11.80 14.35 -1.56
CA ILE A 151 -10.68 13.87 -0.76
C ILE A 151 -10.15 12.56 -1.33
N CYS A 152 -8.88 12.28 -1.06
CA CYS A 152 -8.29 11.00 -1.38
C CYS A 152 -8.40 10.07 -0.18
N CYS A 153 -9.07 8.94 -0.37
CA CYS A 153 -9.27 7.96 0.69
C CYS A 153 -8.43 6.73 0.44
N GLN A 154 -7.68 6.32 1.45
CA GLN A 154 -6.99 5.05 1.46
C GLN A 154 -8.00 3.93 1.17
N SER A 155 -7.70 3.12 0.16
CA SER A 155 -8.58 2.04 -0.30
C SER A 155 -8.61 0.86 0.68
N ARG A 156 -7.49 0.66 1.41
CA ARG A 156 -7.24 -0.48 2.29
C ARG A 156 -6.44 -0.12 3.52
N GLU A 157 -6.79 -0.72 4.65
CA GLU A 157 -5.93 -0.71 5.83
C GLU A 157 -4.57 -1.36 5.56
N LEU A 158 -3.56 -0.90 6.29
CA LEU A 158 -2.25 -1.54 6.33
C LEU A 158 -2.33 -2.82 7.16
N ASP A 159 -1.71 -3.88 6.66
CA ASP A 159 -1.46 -5.09 7.44
C ASP A 159 -0.18 -4.88 8.28
N PRO A 160 -0.06 -5.48 9.47
CA PRO A 160 1.23 -5.54 10.18
C PRO A 160 2.42 -5.97 9.32
N ASP A 161 2.20 -6.85 8.32
CA ASP A 161 3.25 -7.28 7.39
C ASP A 161 3.67 -6.18 6.37
N ASP A 162 2.88 -5.10 6.23
CA ASP A 162 3.22 -3.90 5.46
C ASP A 162 4.18 -2.96 6.21
N CYS A 163 4.45 -3.23 7.49
CA CYS A 163 5.21 -2.33 8.36
C CYS A 163 6.68 -2.74 8.49
N ILE A 164 7.57 -1.75 8.44
CA ILE A 164 9.00 -1.94 8.71
C ILE A 164 9.51 -0.94 9.74
N LEU A 165 10.52 -1.34 10.49
CA LEU A 165 11.27 -0.45 11.37
C LEU A 165 12.32 0.29 10.55
N ASP A 166 12.16 1.59 10.43
CA ASP A 166 13.10 2.45 9.72
C ASP A 166 14.39 2.60 10.53
N PRO A 167 15.56 2.20 10.00
CA PRO A 167 16.82 2.19 10.74
C PRO A 167 17.40 3.59 10.99
N ASP A 168 16.95 4.61 10.25
CA ASP A 168 17.45 5.98 10.37
C ASP A 168 16.66 6.75 11.43
N THR A 169 15.37 6.46 11.58
CA THR A 169 14.47 7.15 12.50
C THR A 169 14.08 6.32 13.74
N ASP A 170 14.36 5.01 13.74
CA ASP A 170 13.94 4.05 14.77
C ASP A 170 12.42 4.07 14.99
N ARG A 171 11.65 4.29 13.91
CA ARG A 171 10.18 4.32 13.89
C ARG A 171 9.60 3.31 12.92
N TRP A 172 8.45 2.75 13.28
CA TRP A 172 7.65 1.94 12.37
C TRP A 172 7.00 2.82 11.32
N ARG A 173 7.07 2.38 10.06
CA ARG A 173 6.39 3.00 8.92
C ARG A 173 5.96 1.94 7.91
N ALA A 174 5.01 2.31 7.07
CA ALA A 174 4.69 1.57 5.86
C ALA A 174 5.95 1.36 4.99
N ALA A 175 6.09 0.15 4.44
CA ALA A 175 7.10 -0.18 3.46
C ALA A 175 6.85 0.57 2.14
N THR A 176 7.93 0.84 1.43
CA THR A 176 7.93 1.47 0.13
C THR A 176 8.78 0.64 -0.82
N GLY A 177 8.66 0.88 -2.11
CA GLY A 177 9.45 0.21 -3.12
C GLY A 177 10.94 0.51 -3.01
N ALA A 178 11.32 1.62 -2.38
CA ALA A 178 12.71 1.91 -2.02
C ALA A 178 13.28 0.86 -1.04
N ASP A 179 12.44 0.29 -0.17
CA ASP A 179 12.86 -0.68 0.85
C ASP A 179 13.21 -2.06 0.28
N ILE A 180 12.72 -2.36 -0.93
CA ILE A 180 13.10 -3.56 -1.69
C ILE A 180 14.60 -3.50 -2.02
N PHE A 181 15.11 -2.33 -2.41
CA PHE A 181 16.51 -2.17 -2.81
C PHE A 181 17.48 -2.16 -1.62
N THR A 182 17.03 -1.64 -0.48
CA THR A 182 17.81 -1.65 0.76
C THR A 182 17.69 -2.96 1.51
N ASN A 183 16.86 -3.90 1.01
CA ASN A 183 16.57 -5.19 1.62
C ASN A 183 16.06 -5.03 3.07
N LEU A 184 15.37 -3.92 3.35
CA LEU A 184 14.71 -3.66 4.62
C LEU A 184 13.36 -4.38 4.72
N THR A 185 12.84 -4.84 3.59
CA THR A 185 11.61 -5.62 3.54
C THR A 185 11.71 -6.81 2.61
N THR A 186 11.00 -7.88 2.95
CA THR A 186 10.75 -9.04 2.07
C THR A 186 9.46 -8.88 1.27
N TRP A 187 8.85 -7.68 1.28
CA TRP A 187 7.62 -7.29 0.56
C TRP A 187 7.62 -7.54 -0.96
N GLY A 188 8.73 -8.02 -1.52
CA GLY A 188 8.76 -8.59 -2.87
C GLY A 188 7.82 -9.81 -3.02
N SER A 189 8.01 -10.60 -4.08
CA SER A 189 7.21 -11.72 -4.68
C SER A 189 5.99 -12.39 -3.98
N ILE A 190 5.72 -12.22 -2.69
CA ILE A 190 4.73 -12.93 -1.87
C ILE A 190 3.75 -11.97 -1.17
N HIS A 191 4.00 -10.64 -1.11
CA HIS A 191 3.13 -9.76 -0.32
C HIS A 191 1.76 -9.50 -0.97
N PRO A 192 0.63 -9.68 -0.24
CA PRO A 192 -0.72 -9.55 -0.80
C PRO A 192 -1.09 -8.18 -1.39
N THR A 193 -0.40 -7.13 -0.95
CA THR A 193 -0.59 -5.72 -1.37
C THR A 193 0.53 -5.26 -2.32
N GLY A 194 1.48 -6.12 -2.68
CA GLY A 194 2.57 -5.79 -3.60
C GLY A 194 2.07 -5.44 -5.00
N GLN A 195 2.28 -4.19 -5.41
CA GLN A 195 1.82 -3.69 -6.71
C GLN A 195 2.54 -4.32 -7.90
N ASP A 196 3.86 -4.48 -7.79
CA ASP A 196 4.71 -5.16 -8.76
C ASP A 196 5.85 -5.89 -8.03
N PRO A 197 5.54 -7.04 -7.41
CA PRO A 197 6.40 -7.63 -6.40
C PRO A 197 7.70 -8.25 -6.96
N GLN A 198 7.82 -8.34 -8.29
CA GLN A 198 9.04 -8.78 -8.99
C GLN A 198 9.66 -7.69 -9.86
N GLY A 199 9.07 -6.48 -9.88
CA GLY A 199 9.51 -5.41 -10.77
C GLY A 199 9.30 -5.73 -12.26
N SER A 200 8.49 -6.74 -12.59
CA SER A 200 8.28 -7.19 -13.98
C SER A 200 7.43 -6.19 -14.76
N SER A 201 6.45 -5.58 -14.11
CA SER A 201 5.60 -4.57 -14.71
C SER A 201 6.33 -3.26 -14.90
N CYS A 202 7.18 -2.87 -13.94
CA CYS A 202 8.13 -1.78 -14.08
C CYS A 202 9.10 -2.02 -15.24
N ALA A 203 9.51 -3.27 -15.49
CA ALA A 203 10.38 -3.60 -16.61
C ALA A 203 9.66 -3.45 -17.95
N ILE A 204 8.38 -3.83 -18.00
CA ILE A 204 7.52 -3.61 -19.17
C ILE A 204 7.35 -2.11 -19.42
N PHE A 205 7.06 -1.35 -18.37
CA PHE A 205 6.87 0.10 -18.43
C PHE A 205 8.13 0.84 -18.89
N ALA A 206 9.28 0.51 -18.30
CA ALA A 206 10.56 1.12 -18.64
C ALA A 206 11.15 0.58 -19.96
N GLY A 207 10.68 -0.57 -20.45
CA GLY A 207 11.25 -1.29 -21.58
C GLY A 207 12.57 -2.02 -21.26
N VAL A 208 13.00 -2.01 -19.99
CA VAL A 208 14.25 -2.62 -19.52
C VAL A 208 14.11 -3.05 -18.04
N ALA A 209 14.75 -4.15 -17.67
CA ALA A 209 14.87 -4.61 -16.27
C ALA A 209 16.26 -4.28 -15.73
N ASP A 210 16.59 -2.99 -15.62
CA ASP A 210 17.89 -2.51 -15.17
C ASP A 210 17.74 -1.45 -14.07
N PRO A 211 18.11 -1.73 -12.80
CA PRO A 211 18.11 -0.74 -11.72
C PRO A 211 18.96 0.51 -11.99
N GLY A 212 19.89 0.46 -12.95
CA GLY A 212 20.65 1.62 -13.42
C GLY A 212 19.87 2.53 -14.38
N ASP A 213 18.77 2.04 -14.97
CA ASP A 213 17.88 2.84 -15.81
C ASP A 213 16.98 3.74 -14.93
N PRO A 214 16.95 5.06 -15.18
CA PRO A 214 16.20 5.98 -14.34
C PRO A 214 14.69 5.76 -14.37
N THR A 215 14.13 5.25 -15.48
CA THR A 215 12.68 4.98 -15.59
C THR A 215 12.30 3.74 -14.79
N TYR A 216 13.10 2.68 -14.91
CA TYR A 216 12.89 1.47 -14.15
C TYR A 216 13.06 1.70 -12.64
N ALA A 217 14.15 2.37 -12.24
CA ALA A 217 14.40 2.72 -10.85
C ALA A 217 13.32 3.65 -10.27
N ASP A 218 12.81 4.59 -11.07
CA ASP A 218 11.73 5.46 -10.68
C ASP A 218 10.41 4.71 -10.46
N CYS A 219 10.04 3.82 -11.38
CA CYS A 219 8.86 2.98 -11.22
C CYS A 219 8.95 2.15 -9.94
N LEU A 220 10.10 1.49 -9.70
CA LEU A 220 10.30 0.68 -8.51
C LEU A 220 10.23 1.48 -7.21
N ARG A 221 10.78 2.71 -7.18
CA ARG A 221 10.68 3.58 -5.98
C ARG A 221 9.25 4.02 -5.68
N GLN A 222 8.41 4.12 -6.71
CA GLN A 222 7.01 4.53 -6.57
C GLN A 222 6.09 3.38 -6.18
N LEU A 223 6.55 2.13 -6.23
CA LEU A 223 5.79 1.03 -5.64
C LEU A 223 5.56 1.35 -4.17
N SER A 224 4.32 1.23 -3.70
CA SER A 224 3.98 1.49 -2.31
C SER A 224 3.08 0.39 -1.77
N VAL A 225 3.02 0.31 -0.44
CA VAL A 225 1.93 -0.40 0.25
C VAL A 225 0.64 0.39 0.17
N ALA A 226 -0.39 -0.11 0.85
CA ALA A 226 -1.73 0.47 0.83
C ALA A 226 -1.79 1.95 1.32
N ASP A 227 -0.78 2.44 2.03
CA ASP A 227 -0.73 3.80 2.62
C ASP A 227 -0.71 4.94 1.59
N GLN A 228 -0.36 4.64 0.35
CA GLN A 228 -0.26 5.60 -0.75
C GLN A 228 -1.24 5.30 -1.89
N ARG A 229 -2.15 4.36 -1.66
CA ARG A 229 -3.12 3.88 -2.63
C ARG A 229 -4.53 4.14 -2.15
N GLY A 230 -5.38 4.54 -3.07
CA GLY A 230 -6.67 5.07 -2.70
C GLY A 230 -7.54 5.49 -3.86
N TRP A 231 -8.73 5.94 -3.53
CA TRP A 231 -9.72 6.42 -4.49
C TRP A 231 -10.21 7.82 -4.11
N CYS A 232 -10.47 8.63 -5.13
CA CYS A 232 -11.13 9.91 -4.94
C CYS A 232 -12.58 9.69 -4.47
N ALA A 233 -12.95 10.29 -3.34
CA ALA A 233 -14.27 10.14 -2.75
C ALA A 233 -14.76 11.43 -2.08
N ASP A 234 -16.03 11.44 -1.66
CA ASP A 234 -16.65 12.57 -0.99
C ASP A 234 -16.46 12.52 0.54
N SER A 235 -16.21 11.33 1.08
CA SER A 235 -15.91 11.08 2.50
C SER A 235 -15.07 9.81 2.64
N CYS A 236 -14.12 9.79 3.58
CA CYS A 236 -13.31 8.61 3.85
C CYS A 236 -13.89 7.82 5.02
N PRO A 237 -13.81 6.47 4.98
CA PRO A 237 -13.82 5.72 6.22
C PRO A 237 -12.62 6.18 7.06
N CYS A 238 -12.77 6.14 8.39
CA CYS A 238 -11.62 6.33 9.25
C CYS A 238 -10.77 5.07 9.18
N VAL A 239 -9.54 5.20 8.68
CA VAL A 239 -8.55 4.14 8.59
C VAL A 239 -7.37 4.54 9.45
N GLU A 240 -6.99 3.68 10.38
CA GLU A 240 -5.77 3.87 11.18
C GLU A 240 -4.54 3.50 10.36
N ASP A 241 -3.46 4.26 10.53
CA ASP A 241 -2.14 3.83 10.07
C ASP A 241 -1.61 2.78 11.06
N THR A 242 -1.84 1.50 10.74
CA THR A 242 -1.43 0.38 11.59
C THR A 242 0.07 0.37 11.85
N CYS A 243 0.88 0.86 10.91
CA CYS A 243 2.33 0.95 11.11
C CYS A 243 2.69 2.07 12.08
N GLU A 244 2.03 3.22 11.98
CA GLU A 244 2.23 4.31 12.93
C GLU A 244 1.83 3.87 14.35
N LEU A 245 0.74 3.11 14.50
CA LEU A 245 0.27 2.58 15.79
C LEU A 245 1.22 1.59 16.48
N LEU A 246 2.25 1.09 15.79
CA LEU A 246 3.31 0.29 16.39
C LEU A 246 4.35 1.14 17.14
N ASN A 247 4.35 2.47 16.97
CA ASN A 247 5.22 3.36 17.70
C ASN A 247 4.68 3.62 19.12
N ASP A 248 5.57 3.61 20.12
CA ASP A 248 5.20 3.76 21.53
C ASP A 248 4.47 5.08 21.85
N ASP A 249 4.68 6.11 21.02
CA ASP A 249 4.09 7.45 21.16
C ASP A 249 2.84 7.66 20.28
N ALA A 250 2.38 6.63 19.58
CA ALA A 250 1.27 6.74 18.65
C ALA A 250 -0.06 7.06 19.33
N VAL A 251 -0.85 7.91 18.68
CA VAL A 251 -2.20 8.26 19.11
C VAL A 251 -3.18 7.86 18.02
N PRO A 252 -4.15 6.97 18.30
CA PRO A 252 -5.20 6.60 17.35
C PRO A 252 -5.93 7.84 16.81
N LEU A 253 -6.08 7.92 15.49
CA LEU A 253 -6.77 9.02 14.82
C LEU A 253 -8.28 8.77 14.75
N CYS A 254 -8.69 7.52 14.78
CA CYS A 254 -10.08 7.08 14.75
C CYS A 254 -10.65 6.96 16.17
N PRO A 255 -11.86 7.52 16.41
CA PRO A 255 -12.49 7.57 17.73
C PRO A 255 -13.15 6.25 18.18
#